data_AF-A0A2I0JV98-F1
#
_entry.id   AF-A0A2I0JV98-F1
#
_cell.length_a   1.000
_cell.length_b   1.000
_cell.length_c   1.000
_cell.angle_alpha   90.00
_cell.angle_beta   90.00
_cell.angle_gamma   90.00
#
_symmetry.space_group_name_H-M   'P 1'
#
loop_
_entity.id
_entity.type
_entity.pdbx_description
1 polymer ?
#
loop_
_entity_poly.entity_id
_entity_poly.type
_entity_poly.pdbx_seq_one_letter_code
_entity_poly.pdbx_strand_id
1 'polypeptide(L)'
;MAHISGLVAASVVADLFEYCEFVTTTTHKSLRGARGGVIFFRKDRVLGVDLESAINNVFPSLKVAVCLKFAESPEFKAYQNKSSCCRIDRLGYSLVLGGSDNHLVLVDLRPLGLDGDRVEKILDMASITLNKNSVPDDVSTLVPTLPGGIHIDSPAMTAQGFSKNEIEATAEFIHEGIQITLEANESAPG
;
A
#
# COMPACT_ATOMS: atom_id res chain seq x y z
N MET A 1 5.88 -7.48 -7.86
CA MET A 1 4.66 -7.59 -7.04
C MET A 1 4.84 -7.23 -5.56
N ALA A 2 5.73 -6.29 -5.20
CA ALA A 2 6.12 -6.04 -3.81
C ALA A 2 4.97 -5.69 -2.85
N HIS A 3 3.99 -4.89 -3.28
CA HIS A 3 2.85 -4.50 -2.44
C HIS A 3 1.80 -5.61 -2.30
N ILE A 4 1.59 -6.42 -3.33
CA ILE A 4 0.49 -7.40 -3.39
C ILE A 4 0.93 -8.84 -3.18
N SER A 5 2.21 -9.10 -2.87
CA SER A 5 2.75 -10.46 -2.75
C SER A 5 2.04 -11.34 -1.73
N GLY A 6 1.58 -10.77 -0.61
CA GLY A 6 0.75 -11.49 0.37
C GLY A 6 -0.64 -11.82 -0.16
N LEU A 7 -1.26 -10.91 -0.93
CA LEU A 7 -2.56 -11.13 -1.56
C LEU A 7 -2.49 -12.21 -2.65
N VAL A 8 -1.41 -12.21 -3.44
CA VAL A 8 -1.13 -13.24 -4.44
C VAL A 8 -0.90 -14.60 -3.75
N ALA A 9 -0.07 -14.64 -2.70
CA ALA A 9 0.20 -15.86 -1.94
C ALA A 9 -1.06 -16.46 -1.28
N ALA A 10 -2.01 -15.62 -0.86
CA ALA A 10 -3.29 -16.04 -0.30
C ALA A 10 -4.36 -16.34 -1.37
N SER A 11 -4.05 -16.17 -2.66
CA SER A 11 -4.98 -16.33 -3.79
C SER A 11 -6.21 -15.42 -3.70
N VAL A 12 -6.03 -14.18 -3.21
CA VAL A 12 -7.09 -13.15 -3.11
C VAL A 12 -7.15 -12.30 -4.39
N VAL A 13 -6.01 -12.14 -5.07
CA VAL A 13 -5.88 -11.42 -6.34
C VAL A 13 -5.32 -12.34 -7.42
N ALA A 14 -5.41 -11.91 -8.69
CA ALA A 14 -4.93 -12.68 -9.83
C ALA A 14 -3.45 -13.06 -9.71
N ASP A 15 -3.12 -14.25 -10.22
CA ASP A 15 -1.75 -14.75 -10.22
C ASP A 15 -0.94 -14.13 -11.38
N LEU A 16 0.16 -13.47 -11.03
CA LEU A 16 1.08 -12.87 -11.99
C LEU A 16 2.02 -13.91 -12.64
N PHE A 17 2.20 -15.07 -12.02
CA PHE A 17 3.08 -16.13 -12.54
C PHE A 17 2.56 -16.75 -13.84
N GLU A 18 1.28 -16.61 -14.14
CA GLU A 18 0.68 -17.07 -15.42
C GLU A 18 1.20 -16.27 -16.62
N TYR A 19 1.42 -14.97 -16.43
CA TYR A 19 1.70 -14.03 -17.53
C TYR A 19 3.18 -13.60 -17.58
N CYS A 20 3.86 -13.53 -16.44
CA CYS A 20 5.20 -12.96 -16.35
C CYS A 20 6.31 -14.02 -16.40
N GLU A 21 7.39 -13.76 -17.14
CA GLU A 21 8.60 -14.60 -17.09
C GLU A 21 9.47 -14.34 -15.85
N PHE A 22 9.45 -13.10 -15.35
CA PHE A 22 10.19 -12.66 -14.18
C PHE A 22 9.26 -11.96 -13.21
N VAL A 23 9.35 -12.32 -11.93
CA VAL A 23 8.57 -11.68 -10.88
C VAL A 23 9.48 -11.36 -9.71
N THR A 24 9.62 -10.08 -9.38
CA THR A 24 10.35 -9.62 -8.20
C THR A 24 9.39 -9.23 -7.10
N THR A 25 9.77 -9.47 -5.85
CA THR A 25 8.97 -9.04 -4.70
C THR A 25 9.82 -8.74 -3.48
N THR A 26 9.31 -7.86 -2.62
CA THR A 26 9.83 -7.69 -1.26
C THR A 26 9.09 -8.61 -0.30
N THR A 27 9.77 -9.04 0.77
CA THR A 27 9.21 -9.97 1.75
C THR A 27 8.50 -9.30 2.93
N HIS A 28 8.68 -8.00 3.15
CA HIS A 28 8.26 -7.31 4.40
C HIS A 28 6.92 -6.56 4.35
N LYS A 29 6.31 -6.40 3.17
CA LYS A 29 5.05 -5.66 3.01
C LYS A 29 3.85 -6.56 3.33
N SER A 30 2.92 -6.75 2.39
CA SER A 30 1.76 -7.63 2.57
C SER A 30 2.15 -9.08 2.89
N LEU A 31 3.34 -9.54 2.53
CA LEU A 31 3.86 -10.87 2.88
C LEU A 31 4.31 -11.00 4.36
N ARG A 32 4.45 -9.88 5.09
CA ARG A 32 4.74 -9.83 6.54
C ARG A 32 6.01 -10.56 7.02
N GLY A 33 7.01 -10.68 6.17
CA GLY A 33 8.32 -11.24 6.48
C GLY A 33 9.36 -10.22 6.95
N ALA A 34 10.60 -10.68 7.12
CA ALA A 34 11.74 -9.80 7.35
C ALA A 34 12.04 -8.94 6.11
N ARG A 35 12.80 -7.85 6.28
CA ARG A 35 13.30 -7.05 5.15
C ARG A 35 14.19 -7.91 4.25
N GLY A 36 13.85 -7.97 2.97
CA GLY A 36 14.48 -8.81 1.97
C GLY A 36 13.71 -8.74 0.65
N GLY A 37 14.26 -9.45 -0.35
CA GLY A 37 13.65 -9.57 -1.67
C GLY A 37 13.81 -10.98 -2.23
N VAL A 38 12.89 -11.36 -3.11
CA VAL A 38 12.90 -12.63 -3.84
C VAL A 38 12.70 -12.34 -5.32
N ILE A 39 13.46 -13.04 -6.15
CA ILE A 39 13.37 -13.00 -7.61
C ILE A 39 12.94 -14.38 -8.08
N PHE A 40 11.80 -14.44 -8.75
CA PHE A 40 11.31 -15.64 -9.41
C PHE A 40 11.53 -15.52 -10.91
N PHE A 41 11.92 -16.62 -11.54
CA PHE A 41 12.11 -16.74 -12.98
C PHE A 41 11.68 -18.11 -13.48
N ARG A 42 11.23 -18.19 -14.74
CA ARG A 42 10.89 -19.46 -15.41
C ARG A 42 12.16 -20.20 -15.83
N LYS A 43 12.28 -21.48 -15.45
CA LYS A 43 13.48 -22.31 -15.73
C LYS A 43 13.55 -22.86 -17.16
N ASP A 44 12.41 -22.96 -17.84
CA ASP A 44 12.24 -23.60 -19.15
C ASP A 44 12.64 -22.71 -20.34
N ARG A 45 12.85 -21.40 -20.14
CA ARG A 45 13.29 -20.49 -21.20
C ARG A 45 14.78 -20.16 -21.10
N VAL A 46 15.52 -20.69 -22.07
CA VAL A 46 16.96 -20.43 -22.25
C VAL A 46 17.13 -19.06 -22.91
N LEU A 47 17.32 -18.00 -22.11
CA LEU A 47 17.76 -16.69 -22.61
C LEU A 47 19.25 -16.67 -23.03
N GLY A 48 19.92 -17.83 -23.04
CA GLY A 48 21.36 -17.95 -23.26
C GLY A 48 22.19 -17.40 -22.10
N VAL A 49 21.56 -17.05 -20.97
CA VAL A 49 22.19 -16.48 -19.78
C VAL A 49 21.94 -17.43 -18.60
N ASP A 50 22.99 -17.74 -17.83
CA ASP A 50 22.89 -18.48 -16.58
C ASP A 50 22.32 -17.57 -15.48
N LEU A 51 20.99 -17.49 -15.46
CA LEU A 51 20.23 -16.73 -14.46
C LEU A 51 20.30 -17.36 -13.07
N GLU A 52 20.49 -18.68 -13.00
CA GLU A 52 20.50 -19.40 -11.73
C GLU A 52 21.72 -19.02 -10.90
N SER A 53 22.90 -18.97 -11.52
CA SER A 53 24.13 -18.47 -10.86
C SER A 53 24.03 -16.99 -10.50
N ALA A 54 23.48 -16.14 -11.39
CA ALA A 54 23.37 -14.70 -11.13
C ALA A 54 22.43 -14.37 -9.95
N ILE A 55 21.32 -15.10 -9.81
CA ILE A 55 20.28 -14.85 -8.81
C ILE A 55 20.58 -15.55 -7.48
N ASN A 56 21.09 -16.78 -7.48
CA ASN A 56 21.32 -17.56 -6.26
C ASN A 56 22.46 -17.04 -5.38
N ASN A 57 23.28 -16.09 -5.87
CA ASN A 57 24.22 -15.36 -5.02
C ASN A 57 23.54 -14.50 -3.94
N VAL A 58 22.23 -14.29 -4.06
CA VAL A 58 21.40 -13.61 -3.05
C VAL A 58 20.63 -14.68 -2.26
N PHE A 59 21.26 -15.26 -1.23
CA PHE A 59 20.61 -16.26 -0.40
C PHE A 59 19.47 -15.65 0.44
N PRO A 60 18.23 -16.14 0.31
CA PRO A 60 17.15 -15.72 1.20
C PRO A 60 17.47 -16.19 2.62
N SER A 61 17.51 -15.24 3.56
CA SER A 61 17.76 -15.55 4.98
C SER A 61 16.76 -16.57 5.53
N LEU A 62 17.14 -17.34 6.56
CA LEU A 62 16.25 -18.28 7.27
C LEU A 62 14.89 -17.65 7.67
N LYS A 63 14.89 -16.35 7.96
CA LYS A 63 13.68 -15.58 8.30
C LYS A 63 12.66 -15.51 7.16
N VAL A 64 13.12 -15.54 5.90
CA VAL A 64 12.25 -15.56 4.72
C VAL A 64 11.56 -16.91 4.60
N ALA A 65 12.25 -18.03 4.85
CA ALA A 65 11.66 -19.37 4.80
C ALA A 65 10.51 -19.54 5.81
N VAL A 66 10.67 -19.04 7.04
CA VAL A 66 9.61 -19.07 8.06
C VAL A 66 8.39 -18.25 7.62
N CYS A 67 8.62 -17.07 7.03
CA CYS A 67 7.56 -16.23 6.50
C CYS A 67 6.79 -16.91 5.37
N LEU A 68 7.48 -17.57 4.43
CA LEU A 68 6.83 -18.29 3.34
C LEU A 68 5.97 -19.45 3.86
N LYS A 69 6.47 -20.20 4.85
CA LYS A 69 5.69 -21.26 5.51
C LYS A 69 4.44 -20.70 6.21
N PHE A 70 4.54 -19.53 6.84
CA PHE A 70 3.38 -18.87 7.43
C PHE A 70 2.38 -18.39 6.36
N ALA A 71 2.85 -17.96 5.20
CA ALA A 71 1.99 -17.50 4.11
C ALA A 71 1.09 -18.61 3.53
N GLU A 72 1.49 -19.88 3.66
CA GLU A 72 0.68 -21.06 3.28
C GLU A 72 -0.43 -21.40 4.28
N SER A 73 -0.43 -20.78 5.47
CA SER A 73 -1.38 -21.10 6.52
C SER A 73 -2.81 -20.59 6.20
N PRO A 74 -3.87 -21.31 6.62
CA PRO A 74 -5.24 -20.85 6.43
C PRO A 74 -5.53 -19.55 7.20
N GLU A 75 -4.84 -19.32 8.32
CA GLU A 75 -4.94 -18.09 9.10
C GLU A 75 -4.42 -16.89 8.31
N PHE A 76 -3.33 -17.05 7.56
CA PHE A 76 -2.81 -15.99 6.70
C PHE A 76 -3.78 -15.66 5.57
N LYS A 77 -4.40 -16.67 4.96
CA LYS A 77 -5.44 -16.47 3.94
C LYS A 77 -6.65 -15.73 4.51
N ALA A 78 -7.11 -16.10 5.71
CA ALA A 78 -8.18 -15.39 6.40
C ALA A 78 -7.81 -13.94 6.72
N TYR A 79 -6.55 -13.67 7.09
CA TYR A 79 -6.03 -12.32 7.30
C TYR A 79 -6.06 -11.47 6.02
N GLN A 80 -5.58 -12.01 4.89
CA GLN A 80 -5.57 -11.27 3.62
C GLN A 80 -6.96 -11.01 3.06
N ASN A 81 -7.93 -11.89 3.33
CA ASN A 81 -9.33 -11.64 2.98
C ASN A 81 -9.97 -10.52 3.81
N LYS A 82 -9.46 -10.27 5.02
CA LYS A 82 -9.94 -9.20 5.91
C LYS A 82 -9.27 -7.85 5.64
N SER A 83 -8.12 -7.82 4.97
CA SER A 83 -7.44 -6.57 4.59
C SER A 83 -8.15 -5.91 3.41
N SER A 84 -9.38 -5.45 3.63
CA SER A 84 -10.11 -4.57 2.73
C SER A 84 -9.65 -3.12 2.95
N CYS A 85 -9.65 -2.30 1.91
CA CYS A 85 -9.31 -0.89 2.07
C CYS A 85 -10.37 -0.11 2.87
N CYS A 86 -9.95 0.99 3.51
CA CYS A 86 -10.83 1.94 4.17
C CYS A 86 -11.81 2.58 3.16
N ARG A 87 -13.10 2.62 3.51
CA ARG A 87 -14.16 3.15 2.66
C ARG A 87 -14.35 4.66 2.82
N ILE A 88 -13.27 5.41 2.62
CA ILE A 88 -13.26 6.87 2.70
C ILE A 88 -14.06 7.53 1.56
N ASP A 89 -14.37 6.76 0.50
CA ASP A 89 -15.28 7.14 -0.59
C ASP A 89 -16.64 7.64 -0.08
N ARG A 90 -17.15 7.03 1.00
CA ARG A 90 -18.45 7.37 1.58
C ARG A 90 -18.50 8.75 2.21
N LEU A 91 -17.34 9.32 2.54
CA LEU A 91 -17.19 10.64 3.14
C LEU A 91 -17.04 11.75 2.09
N GLY A 92 -17.22 11.42 0.80
CA GLY A 92 -17.26 12.40 -0.29
C GLY A 92 -15.89 12.71 -0.92
N TYR A 93 -14.86 11.92 -0.62
CA TYR A 93 -13.53 12.10 -1.18
C TYR A 93 -13.40 11.53 -2.58
N SER A 94 -12.65 12.23 -3.44
CA SER A 94 -12.28 11.74 -4.76
C SER A 94 -11.19 10.68 -4.63
N LEU A 95 -11.47 9.47 -5.11
CA LEU A 95 -10.48 8.39 -5.17
C LEU A 95 -9.88 8.31 -6.57
N VAL A 96 -8.57 8.11 -6.64
CA VAL A 96 -7.90 7.82 -7.91
C VAL A 96 -8.43 6.47 -8.42
N LEU A 97 -8.94 6.45 -9.66
CA LEU A 97 -9.66 5.33 -10.28
C LEU A 97 -11.04 5.00 -9.66
N GLY A 98 -11.56 5.84 -8.76
CA GLY A 98 -12.91 5.72 -8.20
C GLY A 98 -13.09 4.61 -7.14
N GLY A 99 -12.03 3.93 -6.74
CA GLY A 99 -12.08 2.85 -5.76
C GLY A 99 -10.76 2.10 -5.61
N SER A 100 -10.82 0.91 -5.02
CA SER A 100 -9.67 0.01 -4.91
C SER A 100 -10.11 -1.45 -4.89
N ASP A 101 -9.36 -2.28 -5.63
CA ASP A 101 -9.49 -3.73 -5.66
C ASP A 101 -8.47 -4.44 -4.74
N ASN A 102 -7.74 -3.68 -3.91
CA ASN A 102 -6.68 -4.21 -3.08
C ASN A 102 -6.67 -3.57 -1.67
N HIS A 103 -5.52 -3.59 -1.01
CA HIS A 103 -5.34 -3.14 0.36
C HIS A 103 -5.06 -1.64 0.52
N LEU A 104 -4.94 -0.90 -0.59
CA LEU A 104 -4.55 0.52 -0.61
C LEU A 104 -5.59 1.38 -1.33
N VAL A 105 -5.77 2.62 -0.89
CA VAL A 105 -6.54 3.63 -1.61
C VAL A 105 -5.72 4.90 -1.71
N LEU A 106 -5.80 5.56 -2.87
CA LEU A 106 -5.19 6.85 -3.13
C LEU A 106 -6.30 7.91 -3.21
N VAL A 107 -6.25 8.88 -2.31
CA VAL A 107 -7.22 9.97 -2.22
C VAL A 107 -6.65 11.22 -2.88
N ASP A 108 -7.43 11.83 -3.77
CA ASP A 108 -7.13 13.12 -4.40
C ASP A 108 -7.68 14.27 -3.56
N LEU A 109 -6.77 15.11 -3.06
CA LEU A 109 -7.08 16.24 -2.19
C LEU A 109 -7.20 17.57 -2.94
N ARG A 110 -6.85 17.60 -4.25
CA ARG A 110 -6.90 18.81 -5.08
C ARG A 110 -8.31 19.42 -5.21
N PRO A 111 -9.41 18.64 -5.30
CA PRO A 111 -10.76 19.21 -5.30
C PRO A 111 -11.08 20.02 -4.03
N LEU A 112 -10.35 19.77 -2.94
CA LEU A 112 -10.47 20.48 -1.68
C LEU A 112 -9.46 21.64 -1.55
N GLY A 113 -8.63 21.88 -2.57
CA GLY A 113 -7.58 22.89 -2.53
C GLY A 113 -6.45 22.58 -1.54
N LEU A 114 -6.28 21.31 -1.17
CA LEU A 114 -5.27 20.84 -0.22
C LEU A 114 -4.15 20.05 -0.92
N ASP A 115 -2.98 20.04 -0.28
CA ASP A 115 -1.85 19.19 -0.63
C ASP A 115 -1.65 18.08 0.42
N GLY A 116 -1.01 16.99 0.01
CA GLY A 116 -0.75 15.83 0.86
C GLY A 116 0.24 16.13 1.99
N ASP A 117 1.14 17.10 1.83
CA ASP A 117 2.12 17.48 2.85
C ASP A 117 1.45 18.08 4.09
N ARG A 118 0.52 19.01 3.89
CA ARG A 118 -0.22 19.66 4.99
C ARG A 118 -1.09 18.65 5.74
N VAL A 119 -1.82 17.82 4.99
CA VAL A 119 -2.70 16.80 5.56
C VAL A 119 -1.90 15.75 6.33
N GLU A 120 -0.80 15.25 5.76
CA GLU A 120 0.11 14.31 6.43
C GLU A 120 0.62 14.88 7.75
N LYS A 121 1.05 16.15 7.76
CA LYS A 121 1.61 16.78 8.97
C LYS A 121 0.59 16.93 10.10
N ILE A 122 -0.65 17.32 9.79
CA ILE A 122 -1.71 17.46 10.80
C ILE A 122 -2.13 16.09 11.34
N LEU A 123 -2.25 15.09 10.46
CA LEU A 123 -2.57 13.74 10.87
C LEU A 123 -1.44 13.10 11.69
N ASP A 124 -0.18 13.37 11.36
CA ASP A 124 0.96 12.89 12.15
C ASP A 124 0.97 13.50 13.56
N MET A 125 0.59 14.78 13.70
CA MET A 125 0.36 15.41 15.02
C MET A 125 -0.78 14.74 15.80
N ALA A 126 -1.79 14.22 15.10
CA ALA A 126 -2.88 13.44 15.68
C ALA A 126 -2.53 11.94 15.87
N SER A 127 -1.27 11.54 15.69
CA SER A 127 -0.79 10.16 15.77
C SER A 127 -1.37 9.22 14.70
N ILE A 128 -1.76 9.78 13.55
CA ILE A 128 -2.20 9.04 12.36
C ILE A 128 -1.15 9.21 11.26
N THR A 129 -0.31 8.18 11.08
CA THR A 129 0.72 8.20 10.05
C THR A 129 0.15 7.75 8.70
N LEU A 130 0.19 8.66 7.72
CA LEU A 130 -0.12 8.38 6.32
C LEU A 130 1.08 8.70 5.44
N ASN A 131 0.98 8.37 4.15
CA ASN A 131 2.01 8.69 3.18
C ASN A 131 1.44 9.61 2.10
N LYS A 132 1.98 10.81 1.95
CA LYS A 132 1.68 11.66 0.80
C LYS A 132 2.10 11.00 -0.51
N ASN A 133 1.30 11.17 -1.56
CA ASN A 133 1.59 10.56 -2.84
C ASN A 133 1.08 11.43 -3.99
N SER A 134 1.79 11.43 -5.10
CA SER A 134 1.37 12.13 -6.30
C SER A 134 0.13 11.46 -6.89
N VAL A 135 -0.78 12.29 -7.41
CA VAL A 135 -1.99 11.83 -8.11
C VAL A 135 -1.87 12.10 -9.61
N PRO A 136 -2.62 11.40 -10.47
CA PRO A 136 -2.62 11.67 -11.90
C PRO A 136 -2.96 13.14 -12.20
N ASP A 137 -2.29 13.70 -13.20
CA ASP A 137 -2.42 15.10 -13.61
C ASP A 137 -1.95 16.13 -12.58
N ASP A 138 -1.04 15.76 -11.67
CA ASP A 138 -0.33 16.72 -10.83
C ASP A 138 0.48 17.69 -11.71
N VAL A 139 -0.06 18.89 -11.92
CA VAL A 139 0.51 19.97 -12.75
C VAL A 139 1.67 20.69 -12.04
N SER A 140 2.02 20.29 -10.80
CA SER A 140 3.16 20.81 -10.03
C SER A 140 4.52 20.37 -10.60
N THR A 141 4.62 20.13 -11.91
CA THR A 141 5.84 19.71 -12.63
C THR A 141 6.98 20.73 -12.56
N LEU A 142 6.75 21.94 -12.01
CA LEU A 142 7.79 22.92 -11.72
C LEU A 142 8.36 22.79 -10.30
N VAL A 143 7.64 22.12 -9.39
CA VAL A 143 8.04 21.86 -8.01
C VAL A 143 7.55 20.45 -7.62
N PRO A 144 8.36 19.39 -7.85
CA PRO A 144 7.99 18.00 -7.57
C PRO A 144 7.84 17.66 -6.07
N THR A 145 7.59 18.66 -5.23
CA THR A 145 7.53 18.53 -3.78
C THR A 145 6.12 18.69 -3.20
N LEU A 146 5.09 19.00 -4.01
CA LEU A 146 3.71 19.15 -3.54
C LEU A 146 2.82 18.05 -4.14
N PRO A 147 2.77 16.86 -3.51
CA PRO A 147 1.86 15.80 -3.93
C PRO A 147 0.40 16.19 -3.67
N GLY A 148 -0.47 15.97 -4.67
CA GLY A 148 -1.89 16.30 -4.58
C GLY A 148 -2.76 15.30 -3.80
N GLY A 149 -2.18 14.24 -3.23
CA GLY A 149 -2.95 13.19 -2.57
C GLY A 149 -2.26 12.50 -1.41
N ILE A 150 -3.02 11.61 -0.78
CA ILE A 150 -2.60 10.77 0.35
C ILE A 150 -2.93 9.31 0.07
N HIS A 151 -2.03 8.43 0.48
CA HIS A 151 -2.12 6.99 0.36
C HIS A 151 -2.49 6.37 1.71
N ILE A 152 -3.55 5.58 1.72
CA ILE A 152 -4.07 4.93 2.94
C ILE A 152 -4.04 3.41 2.74
N ASP A 153 -3.47 2.71 3.71
CA ASP A 153 -3.21 1.27 3.68
C ASP A 153 -3.86 0.57 4.88
N SER A 154 -4.57 -0.55 4.65
CA SER A 154 -5.16 -1.35 5.73
C SER A 154 -4.33 -2.51 6.34
N PRO A 155 -3.26 -3.06 5.71
CA PRO A 155 -2.60 -4.26 6.25
C PRO A 155 -2.06 -4.13 7.67
N ALA A 156 -1.57 -2.95 8.06
CA ALA A 156 -1.05 -2.69 9.40
C ALA A 156 -2.16 -2.75 10.47
N MET A 157 -3.30 -2.12 10.20
CA MET A 157 -4.47 -2.14 11.08
C MET A 157 -5.05 -3.56 11.20
N THR A 158 -5.23 -4.25 10.07
CA THR A 158 -5.73 -5.63 10.08
C THR A 158 -4.79 -6.56 10.84
N ALA A 159 -3.47 -6.31 10.82
CA ALA A 159 -2.49 -7.13 11.53
C ALA A 159 -2.56 -6.95 13.04
N GLN A 160 -3.03 -5.79 13.51
CA GLN A 160 -3.32 -5.51 14.93
C GLN A 160 -4.70 -6.01 15.36
N GLY A 161 -5.49 -6.59 14.44
CA GLY A 161 -6.79 -7.17 14.75
C GLY A 161 -7.98 -6.25 14.51
N PHE A 162 -7.78 -5.11 13.84
CA PHE A 162 -8.87 -4.17 13.56
C PHE A 162 -9.97 -4.87 12.73
N SER A 163 -11.19 -4.74 13.23
CA SER A 163 -12.43 -5.08 12.58
C SER A 163 -12.84 -4.01 11.58
N LYS A 164 -13.87 -4.30 10.77
CA LYS A 164 -14.40 -3.35 9.80
C LYS A 164 -14.85 -2.03 10.44
N ASN A 165 -15.45 -2.10 11.63
CA ASN A 165 -15.94 -0.92 12.34
C ASN A 165 -14.78 -0.02 12.80
N GLU A 166 -13.66 -0.61 13.24
CA GLU A 166 -12.47 0.16 13.63
C GLU A 166 -11.80 0.80 12.41
N ILE A 167 -11.80 0.12 11.27
CA ILE A 167 -11.33 0.70 10.00
C ILE A 167 -12.23 1.85 9.53
N GLU A 168 -13.55 1.71 9.69
CA GLU A 168 -14.51 2.78 9.39
C GLU A 168 -14.33 3.98 10.34
N ALA A 169 -14.18 3.75 11.64
CA ALA A 169 -13.86 4.81 12.62
C ALA A 169 -12.51 5.48 12.32
N THR A 170 -11.50 4.73 11.87
CA THR A 170 -10.23 5.32 11.44
C THR A 170 -10.40 6.26 10.25
N ALA A 171 -11.30 5.93 9.31
CA ALA A 171 -11.61 6.81 8.20
C ALA A 171 -12.30 8.11 8.65
N GLU A 172 -13.14 8.06 9.69
CA GLU A 172 -13.74 9.24 10.31
C GLU A 172 -12.68 10.15 10.96
N PHE A 173 -11.71 9.58 11.68
CA PHE A 173 -10.59 10.38 12.23
C PHE A 173 -9.72 11.01 11.14
N ILE A 174 -9.48 10.31 10.04
CA ILE A 174 -8.78 10.87 8.88
C ILE A 174 -9.57 12.04 8.30
N HIS A 175 -10.90 11.89 8.18
CA HIS A 175 -11.77 12.96 7.71
C HIS A 175 -11.72 14.20 8.62
N GLU A 176 -11.81 14.02 9.94
CA GLU A 176 -11.67 15.11 10.91
C GLU A 176 -10.32 15.84 10.75
N GLY A 177 -9.21 15.09 10.62
CA GLY A 177 -7.90 15.69 10.41
C GLY A 177 -7.79 16.48 9.10
N ILE A 178 -8.47 16.03 8.04
CA ILE A 178 -8.56 16.79 6.79
C ILE A 178 -9.39 18.07 6.97
N GLN A 179 -10.49 18.03 7.72
CA GLN A 179 -11.28 19.25 8.02
C GLN A 179 -10.46 20.27 8.82
N ILE A 180 -9.72 19.82 9.84
CA ILE A 180 -8.79 20.68 10.59
C ILE A 180 -7.74 21.29 9.65
N THR A 181 -7.28 20.53 8.65
CA THR A 181 -6.35 21.05 7.64
C THR A 181 -6.97 22.14 6.78
N LEU A 182 -8.25 22.01 6.40
CA LEU A 182 -9.00 23.04 5.67
C LEU A 182 -9.11 24.32 6.50
N GLU A 183 -9.57 24.21 7.75
CA GLU A 183 -9.73 25.35 8.66
C GLU A 183 -8.40 26.06 8.92
N ALA A 184 -7.32 25.30 9.10
CA ALA A 184 -5.97 25.84 9.29
C ALA A 184 -5.46 26.56 8.04
N ASN A 185 -5.78 26.04 6.84
CA ASN A 185 -5.42 26.67 5.58
C ASN A 185 -6.16 27.99 5.35
N GLU A 186 -7.43 28.06 5.71
CA GLU A 186 -8.24 29.31 5.63
C GLU A 186 -7.78 30.36 6.65
N SER A 187 -7.33 29.91 7.83
CA SER A 187 -6.90 30.79 8.92
C SER A 187 -5.46 31.31 8.77
N ALA A 188 -4.65 30.68 7.92
CA ALA A 188 -3.26 31.07 7.73
C ALA A 188 -3.15 32.33 6.85
N PRO A 189 -2.44 33.38 7.29
CA PRO A 189 -2.11 34.49 6.41
C PRO A 189 -1.16 33.98 5.31
N GLY A 190 -1.56 34.20 4.05
CA GLY A 190 -0.84 33.73 2.85
C GLY A 190 0.57 34.29 2.69
#